data_AF-A0A524E7K7-F1
#
_entry.id   AF-A0A524E7K7-F1
#
_cell.length_a   1.000
_cell.length_b   1.000
_cell.length_c   1.000
_cell.angle_alpha   90.00
_cell.angle_beta   90.00
_cell.angle_gamma   90.00
#
_symmetry.space_group_name_H-M   'P 1'
#
loop_
_entity.id
_entity.type
_entity.pdbx_description
1 polymer ?
#
loop_
_entity_poly.entity_id
_entity_poly.type
_entity_poly.pdbx_seq_one_letter_code
_entity_poly.pdbx_strand_id
1 'polypeptide(L)'
;MKKEKNQNSVEEDFFAPPVPPPKKESSISYDSKHLSKRIKKKFNKLESEKIKPIFLKCDRCDEVILIPIPREPIIKSKKKELLITDVHRSKKKDEIHGIIFELDLAFNVIYPKSTDVIISSINDGKGGKSEEEASIRYTLVPCKRCNNTINIPVPKKIIEKSKLPKIPVAFVHENDDDEDLHCIIAYLDKNFGDRAVRLADILIYFGFPFW
;
A
#
# COMPACT_ATOMS: atom_id res chain seq x y z
N MET A 1 57.80 -34.89 37.04
CA MET A 1 57.34 -34.12 35.86
C MET A 1 55.91 -34.54 35.52
N LYS A 2 54.89 -33.80 35.97
CA LYS A 2 53.50 -33.99 35.52
C LYS A 2 53.15 -32.77 34.66
N LYS A 3 52.87 -33.05 33.38
CA LYS A 3 52.57 -32.05 32.34
C LYS A 3 51.20 -31.42 32.59
N GLU A 4 51.17 -30.10 32.40
CA GLU A 4 50.02 -29.22 32.41
C GLU A 4 48.96 -29.66 31.37
N LYS A 5 47.69 -29.60 31.76
CA LYS A 5 46.56 -29.58 30.83
C LYS A 5 46.17 -28.11 30.63
N ASN A 6 46.50 -27.56 29.45
CA ASN A 6 45.94 -26.29 29.01
C ASN A 6 44.48 -26.49 28.58
N GLN A 7 43.58 -25.79 29.25
CA GLN A 7 42.22 -25.53 28.81
C GLN A 7 42.27 -24.46 27.72
N ASN A 8 41.89 -24.80 26.49
CA ASN A 8 41.49 -23.80 25.50
C ASN A 8 39.96 -23.72 25.53
N SER A 9 39.44 -22.69 26.17
CA SER A 9 38.08 -22.20 26.02
C SER A 9 37.96 -21.53 24.64
N VAL A 10 37.24 -22.17 23.72
CA VAL A 10 36.81 -21.51 22.48
C VAL A 10 35.57 -20.69 22.85
N GLU A 11 35.76 -19.38 23.02
CA GLU A 11 34.66 -18.43 23.06
C GLU A 11 34.02 -18.41 21.67
N GLU A 12 32.84 -19.01 21.54
CA GLU A 12 31.99 -18.84 20.36
C GLU A 12 31.43 -17.42 20.39
N ASP A 13 32.13 -16.51 19.70
CA ASP A 13 31.61 -15.17 19.40
C ASP A 13 30.29 -15.32 18.63
N PHE A 14 29.16 -15.13 19.34
CA PHE A 14 27.84 -14.95 18.73
C PHE A 14 27.85 -13.64 17.94
N PHE A 15 28.31 -13.69 16.69
CA PHE A 15 28.20 -12.57 15.77
C PHE A 15 26.72 -12.25 15.53
N ALA A 16 26.25 -11.16 16.14
CA ALA A 16 24.95 -10.60 15.79
C ALA A 16 24.94 -10.29 14.28
N PRO A 17 23.87 -10.67 13.55
CA PRO A 17 23.78 -10.35 12.14
C PRO A 17 23.90 -8.83 11.95
N PRO A 18 24.54 -8.38 10.87
CA PRO A 18 24.75 -6.96 10.61
C PRO A 18 23.40 -6.22 10.61
N VAL A 19 23.34 -5.11 11.33
CA VAL A 19 22.16 -4.26 11.39
C VAL A 19 21.87 -3.78 9.96
N PRO A 20 20.66 -3.99 9.42
CA PRO A 20 20.32 -3.53 8.09
C PRO A 20 20.44 -1.99 8.03
N PRO A 21 20.87 -1.43 6.89
CA PRO A 21 21.01 0.01 6.75
C PRO A 21 19.67 0.72 6.99
N PRO A 22 19.70 1.98 7.47
CA PRO A 22 18.48 2.75 7.68
C PRO A 22 17.67 2.82 6.38
N LYS A 23 16.36 2.58 6.49
CA LYS A 23 15.42 2.63 5.36
C LYS A 23 15.42 4.06 4.78
N LYS A 24 15.47 4.19 3.46
CA LYS A 24 15.44 5.49 2.79
C LYS A 24 14.03 6.09 2.84
N GLU A 25 13.94 7.33 3.32
CA GLU A 25 12.72 8.14 3.24
C GLU A 25 12.44 8.55 1.78
N SER A 26 11.17 8.57 1.40
CA SER A 26 10.74 8.81 0.01
C SER A 26 9.75 9.95 -0.16
N SER A 27 9.38 10.63 0.93
CA SER A 27 8.44 11.76 0.88
C SER A 27 9.09 13.00 0.27
N ILE A 28 8.28 13.84 -0.37
CA ILE A 28 8.76 15.12 -0.91
C ILE A 28 8.60 16.19 0.17
N SER A 29 9.69 16.92 0.46
CA SER A 29 9.65 18.06 1.38
C SER A 29 8.75 19.19 0.85
N TYR A 30 8.02 19.85 1.75
CA TYR A 30 7.19 21.03 1.46
C TYR A 30 7.97 22.18 0.80
N ASP A 31 9.27 22.30 1.11
CA ASP A 31 10.15 23.34 0.56
C ASP A 31 10.72 22.99 -0.81
N SER A 32 10.38 21.83 -1.36
CA SER A 32 10.82 21.42 -2.70
C SER A 32 10.42 22.45 -3.76
N LYS A 33 11.40 22.86 -4.58
CA LYS A 33 11.22 23.80 -5.69
C LYS A 33 10.28 23.26 -6.78
N HIS A 34 10.05 21.95 -6.81
CA HIS A 34 9.20 21.28 -7.79
C HIS A 34 7.70 21.33 -7.45
N LEU A 35 7.33 21.82 -6.26
CA LEU A 35 5.92 21.93 -5.85
C LEU A 35 5.28 23.21 -6.39
N SER A 36 4.18 23.05 -7.13
CA SER A 36 3.41 24.20 -7.62
C SER A 36 2.76 24.99 -6.47
N LYS A 37 2.60 26.32 -6.65
CA LYS A 37 1.89 27.19 -5.69
C LYS A 37 0.48 26.66 -5.33
N ARG A 38 -0.20 26.05 -6.31
CA ARG A 38 -1.53 25.45 -6.14
C ARG A 38 -1.50 24.28 -5.14
N ILE A 39 -0.49 23.43 -5.22
CA ILE A 39 -0.32 22.27 -4.33
C ILE A 39 0.00 22.74 -2.91
N LYS A 40 0.89 23.72 -2.74
CA LYS A 40 1.19 24.31 -1.42
C LYS A 40 -0.04 24.95 -0.77
N LYS A 41 -0.86 25.67 -1.54
CA LYS A 41 -2.14 26.22 -1.03
C LYS A 41 -3.10 25.13 -0.55
N LYS A 42 -3.14 23.98 -1.23
CA LYS A 42 -3.95 22.83 -0.78
C LYS A 42 -3.41 22.21 0.50
N PHE A 43 -2.09 22.09 0.62
CA PHE A 43 -1.43 21.59 1.83
C PHE A 43 -1.84 22.41 3.05
N ASN A 44 -1.70 23.74 2.99
CA ASN A 44 -2.06 24.62 4.11
C ASN A 44 -3.55 24.57 4.45
N LYS A 45 -4.42 24.23 3.48
CA LYS A 45 -5.86 24.05 3.73
C LYS A 45 -6.17 22.74 4.46
N LEU A 46 -5.40 21.69 4.17
CA LEU A 46 -5.61 20.35 4.73
C LEU A 46 -4.89 20.13 6.05
N GLU A 47 -3.76 20.80 6.26
CA GLU A 47 -2.97 20.66 7.48
C GLU A 47 -3.77 21.14 8.68
N SER A 48 -3.91 20.25 9.67
CA SER A 48 -4.62 20.53 10.91
C SER A 48 -4.11 19.63 12.04
N GLU A 49 -4.64 19.82 13.24
CA GLU A 49 -4.39 18.92 14.38
C GLU A 49 -4.89 17.49 14.14
N LYS A 50 -5.81 17.29 13.18
CA LYS A 50 -6.38 15.98 12.84
C LYS A 50 -5.72 15.35 11.64
N ILE A 51 -5.22 16.15 10.69
CA ILE A 51 -4.67 15.68 9.42
C ILE A 51 -3.21 16.15 9.25
N LYS A 52 -2.32 15.23 8.90
CA LYS A 52 -0.96 15.53 8.44
C LYS A 52 -0.86 15.19 6.94
N PRO A 53 -0.89 16.18 6.05
CA PRO A 53 -0.75 15.92 4.62
C PRO A 53 0.68 15.50 4.27
N ILE A 54 0.82 14.56 3.33
CA ILE A 54 2.12 14.10 2.83
C ILE A 54 2.17 14.22 1.31
N PHE A 55 3.30 14.69 0.77
CA PHE A 55 3.56 14.67 -0.66
C PHE A 55 4.24 13.38 -1.07
N LEU A 56 3.65 12.69 -2.04
CA LEU A 56 4.26 11.53 -2.67
C LEU A 56 4.25 11.67 -4.17
N LYS A 57 5.31 11.15 -4.80
CA LYS A 57 5.35 10.98 -6.24
C LYS A 57 4.68 9.66 -6.59
N CYS A 58 3.72 9.69 -7.49
CA CYS A 58 3.14 8.47 -8.03
C CYS A 58 3.97 7.99 -9.22
N ASP A 59 4.53 6.78 -9.13
CA ASP A 59 5.38 6.23 -10.20
C ASP A 59 4.59 5.85 -11.45
N ARG A 60 3.26 5.69 -11.33
CA ARG A 60 2.38 5.32 -12.46
C ARG A 60 1.92 6.51 -13.29
N CYS A 61 1.51 7.60 -12.64
CA CYS A 61 1.05 8.80 -13.34
C CYS A 61 2.07 9.95 -13.38
N ASP A 62 3.21 9.79 -12.69
CA ASP A 62 4.29 10.78 -12.58
C ASP A 62 3.81 12.12 -11.97
N GLU A 63 2.68 12.09 -11.25
CA GLU A 63 2.12 13.25 -10.56
C GLU A 63 2.57 13.28 -9.10
N VAL A 64 2.79 14.49 -8.58
CA VAL A 64 2.93 14.69 -7.12
C VAL A 64 1.53 14.80 -6.53
N ILE A 65 1.21 13.84 -5.68
CA ILE A 65 -0.06 13.76 -4.98
C ILE A 65 0.09 14.26 -3.54
N LEU A 66 -1.01 14.74 -2.99
CA LEU A 66 -1.11 15.22 -1.63
C LEU A 66 -2.09 14.33 -0.88
N ILE A 67 -1.57 13.52 0.03
CA ILE A 67 -2.34 12.51 0.75
C ILE A 67 -2.65 13.01 2.17
N PRO A 68 -3.93 13.17 2.56
CA PRO A 68 -4.30 13.62 3.90
C PRO A 68 -4.24 12.46 4.92
N ILE A 69 -3.16 12.33 5.67
CA ILE A 69 -3.04 11.25 6.67
C ILE A 69 -3.77 11.64 7.97
N PRO A 70 -4.73 10.83 8.45
CA PRO A 70 -5.34 11.06 9.76
C PRO A 70 -4.34 10.77 10.87
N ARG A 71 -4.17 11.70 11.82
CA ARG A 71 -3.15 11.60 12.88
C ARG A 71 -3.53 10.59 13.98
N GLU A 72 -4.80 10.59 14.38
CA GLU A 72 -5.30 9.77 15.49
C GLU A 72 -5.03 8.25 15.33
N PRO A 73 -5.34 7.60 14.19
CA PRO A 73 -5.07 6.17 14.04
C PRO A 73 -3.57 5.85 14.00
N ILE A 74 -2.72 6.80 13.58
CA ILE A 74 -1.25 6.64 13.61
C ILE A 74 -0.77 6.64 15.07
N ILE A 75 -1.14 7.67 15.83
CA ILE A 75 -0.65 7.88 17.21
C ILE A 75 -1.17 6.79 18.15
N LYS A 76 -2.42 6.34 17.99
CA LYS A 76 -3.01 5.28 18.82
C LYS A 76 -2.56 3.87 18.46
N SER A 77 -1.88 3.70 17.32
CA SER A 77 -1.46 2.38 16.87
C SER A 77 -0.39 1.77 17.77
N LYS A 78 -0.51 0.47 18.00
CA LYS A 78 0.54 -0.34 18.64
C LYS A 78 1.60 -0.82 17.64
N LYS A 79 1.35 -0.66 16.34
CA LYS A 79 2.28 -1.04 15.28
C LYS A 79 3.34 0.04 15.11
N LYS A 80 4.60 -0.38 14.94
CA LYS A 80 5.70 0.54 14.62
C LYS A 80 5.53 1.20 13.24
N GLU A 81 4.96 0.45 12.32
CA GLU A 81 4.73 0.85 10.93
C GLU A 81 3.30 0.46 10.55
N LEU A 82 2.62 1.35 9.83
CA LEU A 82 1.26 1.17 9.36
C LEU A 82 1.24 1.09 7.84
N LEU A 83 0.55 0.10 7.30
CA LEU A 83 0.37 -0.06 5.87
C LEU A 83 -0.79 0.84 5.41
N ILE A 84 -0.47 1.84 4.60
CA ILE A 84 -1.44 2.77 4.04
C ILE A 84 -1.62 2.47 2.55
N THR A 85 -2.87 2.45 2.12
CA THR A 85 -3.23 2.45 0.71
C THR A 85 -3.98 3.73 0.38
N ASP A 86 -3.43 4.54 -0.51
CA ASP A 86 -4.10 5.69 -1.11
C ASP A 86 -4.63 5.32 -2.49
N VAL A 87 -5.92 5.55 -2.75
CA VAL A 87 -6.54 5.33 -4.06
C VAL A 87 -6.72 6.66 -4.78
N HIS A 88 -5.91 6.79 -5.82
CA HIS A 88 -5.75 7.79 -6.85
C HIS A 88 -6.61 7.77 -8.11
N ARG A 89 -6.71 8.88 -8.84
CA ARG A 89 -7.21 9.04 -10.23
C ARG A 89 -6.28 10.06 -10.86
N SER A 90 -5.56 9.63 -11.88
CA SER A 90 -4.70 10.54 -12.64
C SER A 90 -5.55 11.55 -13.40
N LYS A 91 -5.19 12.82 -13.33
CA LYS A 91 -5.85 13.84 -14.14
C LYS A 91 -5.46 13.77 -15.61
N LYS A 92 -4.25 13.27 -15.89
CA LYS A 92 -3.70 13.18 -17.25
C LYS A 92 -4.22 11.95 -18.00
N LYS A 93 -4.26 10.80 -17.33
CA LYS A 93 -4.57 9.50 -17.96
C LYS A 93 -6.00 9.02 -17.74
N ASP A 94 -6.74 9.70 -16.87
CA ASP A 94 -8.08 9.29 -16.42
C ASP A 94 -8.15 7.88 -15.81
N GLU A 95 -7.03 7.39 -15.26
CA GLU A 95 -6.90 6.06 -14.68
C GLU A 95 -6.94 6.10 -13.14
N ILE A 96 -7.72 5.19 -12.54
CA ILE A 96 -7.72 4.94 -11.09
C ILE A 96 -6.61 3.94 -10.75
N HIS A 97 -5.82 4.25 -9.72
CA HIS A 97 -4.73 3.39 -9.26
C HIS A 97 -4.35 3.73 -7.83
N GLY A 98 -3.55 2.87 -7.20
CA GLY A 98 -3.22 2.99 -5.79
C GLY A 98 -1.76 3.29 -5.56
N ILE A 99 -1.44 3.85 -4.40
CA ILE A 99 -0.09 3.81 -3.83
C ILE A 99 -0.18 3.11 -2.48
N ILE A 100 0.61 2.06 -2.34
CA ILE A 100 0.81 1.34 -1.10
C ILE A 100 2.12 1.84 -0.50
N PHE A 101 2.11 2.24 0.76
CA PHE A 101 3.31 2.64 1.48
C PHE A 101 3.21 2.29 2.95
N GLU A 102 4.36 2.16 3.60
CA GLU A 102 4.42 2.02 5.05
C GLU A 102 4.69 3.39 5.66
N LEU A 103 4.03 3.69 6.77
CA LEU A 103 4.19 4.94 7.51
C LEU A 103 4.59 4.63 8.95
N ASP A 104 5.66 5.25 9.43
CA ASP A 104 6.03 5.16 10.84
C ASP A 104 5.22 6.14 11.72
N LEU A 105 5.42 6.07 13.03
CA LEU A 105 4.75 6.95 14.00
C LEU A 105 5.16 8.44 13.90
N ALA A 106 6.26 8.74 13.21
CA ALA A 106 6.72 10.10 12.92
C ALA A 106 6.17 10.62 11.56
N PHE A 107 5.36 9.81 10.88
CA PHE A 107 4.80 10.05 9.56
C PHE A 107 5.87 10.10 8.45
N ASN A 108 6.96 9.36 8.61
CA ASN A 108 7.91 9.16 7.54
C ASN A 108 7.39 8.05 6.61
N VAL A 109 7.45 8.31 5.31
CA VAL A 109 7.02 7.35 4.30
C VAL A 109 8.16 6.41 3.97
N ILE A 110 7.82 5.12 3.97
CA ILE A 110 8.71 4.01 3.72
C ILE A 110 8.21 3.26 2.47
N TYR A 111 9.10 3.12 1.49
CA TYR A 111 8.93 2.29 0.27
C TYR A 111 7.55 2.41 -0.43
N PRO A 112 7.16 3.60 -0.90
CA PRO A 112 5.93 3.78 -1.64
C PRO A 112 6.00 3.01 -2.96
N LYS A 113 4.92 2.31 -3.29
CA LYS A 113 4.78 1.52 -4.51
C LYS A 113 3.42 1.78 -5.12
N SER A 114 3.41 2.27 -6.36
CA SER A 114 2.19 2.35 -7.13
C SER A 114 1.71 0.94 -7.52
N THR A 115 0.40 0.73 -7.48
CA THR A 115 -0.25 -0.56 -7.73
C THR A 115 -1.49 -0.36 -8.59
N ASP A 116 -1.91 -1.42 -9.28
CA ASP A 116 -3.27 -1.53 -9.77
C ASP A 116 -4.25 -1.62 -8.60
N VAL A 117 -5.40 -0.96 -8.75
CA VAL A 117 -6.51 -0.99 -7.79
C VAL A 117 -7.74 -1.51 -8.51
N ILE A 118 -8.42 -2.43 -7.85
CA ILE A 118 -9.70 -3.01 -8.27
C ILE A 118 -10.71 -2.66 -7.18
N ILE A 119 -11.82 -2.05 -7.56
CA ILE A 119 -12.86 -1.56 -6.64
C ILE A 119 -14.12 -2.39 -6.87
N SER A 120 -14.63 -3.07 -5.85
CA SER A 120 -15.82 -3.92 -6.00
C SER A 120 -17.13 -3.14 -5.98
N SER A 121 -17.19 -1.96 -5.34
CA SER A 121 -18.45 -1.28 -5.02
C SER A 121 -18.98 -0.33 -6.10
N ILE A 122 -18.60 -0.48 -7.38
CA ILE A 122 -19.24 0.24 -8.48
C ILE A 122 -19.95 -0.76 -9.37
N ASN A 123 -21.19 -1.07 -8.99
CA ASN A 123 -22.18 -1.64 -9.89
C ASN A 123 -22.39 -0.67 -11.07
N ASP A 124 -21.66 -0.84 -12.16
CA ASP A 124 -22.25 -0.58 -13.47
C ASP A 124 -22.94 -1.87 -13.92
N GLY A 125 -24.12 -2.09 -13.31
CA GLY A 125 -25.14 -2.94 -13.89
C GLY A 125 -25.59 -2.31 -15.21
N LYS A 126 -24.83 -2.55 -16.28
CA LYS A 126 -25.20 -2.36 -17.70
C LYS A 126 -24.13 -2.96 -18.59
N GLY A 127 -24.49 -4.07 -19.26
CA GLY A 127 -24.09 -4.28 -20.65
C GLY A 127 -23.14 -5.45 -20.92
N GLY A 128 -23.71 -6.52 -21.46
CA GLY A 128 -23.08 -7.32 -22.50
C GLY A 128 -22.07 -8.38 -22.05
N LYS A 129 -22.44 -9.65 -22.20
CA LYS A 129 -21.48 -10.75 -22.37
C LYS A 129 -20.59 -10.40 -23.57
N SER A 130 -19.38 -9.90 -23.31
CA SER A 130 -18.38 -9.56 -24.33
C SER A 130 -17.04 -10.22 -23.98
N GLU A 131 -16.11 -10.25 -24.93
CA GLU A 131 -14.76 -10.84 -24.82
C GLU A 131 -13.96 -10.39 -23.57
N GLU A 132 -14.41 -9.34 -22.87
CA GLU A 132 -13.87 -8.85 -21.61
C GLU A 132 -13.93 -9.89 -20.47
N GLU A 133 -14.97 -10.74 -20.38
CA GLU A 133 -15.05 -11.78 -19.34
C GLU A 133 -13.94 -12.84 -19.49
N ALA A 134 -13.53 -13.16 -20.73
CA ALA A 134 -12.42 -14.09 -21.00
C ALA A 134 -11.05 -13.50 -20.59
N SER A 135 -10.98 -12.18 -20.41
CA SER A 135 -9.77 -11.45 -20.01
C SER A 135 -9.62 -11.28 -18.50
N ILE A 136 -10.63 -11.68 -17.73
CA ILE A 136 -10.64 -11.61 -16.26
C ILE A 136 -10.31 -12.99 -15.70
N ARG A 137 -9.51 -13.03 -14.63
CA ARG A 137 -9.27 -14.23 -13.84
C ARG A 137 -9.73 -14.00 -12.41
N TYR A 138 -10.65 -14.84 -11.97
CA TYR A 138 -11.17 -14.84 -10.62
C TYR A 138 -10.19 -15.50 -9.66
N THR A 139 -9.89 -14.82 -8.56
CA THR A 139 -8.91 -15.25 -7.57
C THR A 139 -9.54 -15.21 -6.18
N LEU A 140 -9.55 -16.35 -5.50
CA LEU A 140 -10.05 -16.45 -4.13
C LEU A 140 -9.00 -15.91 -3.15
N VAL A 141 -9.41 -14.95 -2.32
CA VAL A 141 -8.53 -14.29 -1.36
C VAL A 141 -9.21 -14.26 0.01
N PRO A 142 -8.54 -14.71 1.09
CA PRO A 142 -9.10 -14.60 2.43
C PRO A 142 -9.05 -13.13 2.89
N CYS A 143 -10.21 -12.57 3.22
CA CYS A 143 -10.30 -11.30 3.92
C CYS A 143 -10.35 -11.54 5.43
N LYS A 144 -9.30 -11.13 6.15
CA LYS A 144 -9.25 -11.25 7.61
C LYS A 144 -10.18 -10.26 8.34
N ARG A 145 -10.61 -9.19 7.67
CA ARG A 145 -11.50 -8.17 8.26
C ARG A 145 -12.96 -8.61 8.21
N CYS A 146 -13.41 -9.11 7.06
CA CYS A 146 -14.72 -9.76 6.91
C CYS A 146 -14.80 -11.18 7.48
N ASN A 147 -13.66 -11.80 7.82
CA ASN A 147 -13.58 -13.21 8.20
C ASN A 147 -14.13 -14.19 7.13
N ASN A 148 -14.06 -13.82 5.84
CA ASN A 148 -14.62 -14.57 4.72
C ASN A 148 -13.62 -14.67 3.55
N THR A 149 -13.82 -15.64 2.65
CA THR A 149 -13.07 -15.72 1.39
C THR A 149 -13.84 -15.01 0.29
N ILE A 150 -13.22 -13.99 -0.30
CA ILE A 150 -13.81 -13.19 -1.37
C ILE A 150 -13.25 -13.59 -2.73
N ASN A 151 -14.05 -13.39 -3.77
CA ASN A 151 -13.63 -13.66 -5.13
C ASN A 151 -13.28 -12.36 -5.86
N ILE A 152 -12.01 -12.19 -6.19
CA ILE A 152 -11.50 -10.95 -6.78
C ILE A 152 -11.38 -11.12 -8.30
N PRO A 153 -12.05 -10.27 -9.11
CA PRO A 153 -11.87 -10.26 -10.55
C PRO A 153 -10.54 -9.57 -10.89
N VAL A 154 -9.55 -10.31 -11.38
CA VAL A 154 -8.23 -9.77 -11.74
C VAL A 154 -8.09 -9.72 -13.27
N PRO A 155 -8.02 -8.52 -13.89
CA PRO A 155 -7.70 -8.39 -15.30
C PRO A 155 -6.33 -9.01 -15.63
N LYS A 156 -6.29 -9.98 -16.54
CA LYS A 156 -5.07 -10.72 -16.90
C LYS A 156 -3.95 -9.79 -17.37
N LYS A 157 -4.30 -8.73 -18.10
CA LYS A 157 -3.38 -7.73 -18.63
C LYS A 157 -2.52 -7.07 -17.54
N ILE A 158 -3.04 -6.90 -16.31
CA ILE A 158 -2.28 -6.34 -15.17
C ILE A 158 -1.11 -7.26 -14.82
N ILE A 159 -1.39 -8.56 -14.72
CA ILE A 159 -0.40 -9.58 -14.37
C ILE A 159 0.59 -9.79 -15.52
N GLU A 160 0.09 -9.94 -16.75
CA GLU A 160 0.90 -10.25 -17.93
C GLU A 160 1.91 -9.14 -18.24
N LYS A 161 1.49 -7.88 -18.22
CA LYS A 161 2.35 -6.72 -18.55
C LYS A 161 3.39 -6.40 -17.48
N SER A 162 3.17 -6.83 -16.24
CA SER A 162 4.08 -6.51 -15.15
C SER A 162 5.44 -7.21 -15.30
N LYS A 163 6.53 -6.54 -14.97
CA LYS A 163 7.86 -7.16 -14.91
C LYS A 163 8.16 -7.79 -13.56
N LEU A 164 7.28 -7.59 -12.58
CA LEU A 164 7.47 -8.10 -11.23
C LEU A 164 7.15 -9.60 -11.18
N PRO A 165 7.93 -10.40 -10.43
CA PRO A 165 7.61 -11.81 -10.20
C PRO A 165 6.33 -11.97 -9.37
N LYS A 166 6.10 -11.05 -8.42
CA LYS A 166 4.86 -10.92 -7.65
C LYS A 166 4.31 -9.51 -7.83
N ILE A 167 3.10 -9.41 -8.37
CA ILE A 167 2.41 -8.18 -8.70
C ILE A 167 1.47 -7.84 -7.54
N PRO A 168 1.67 -6.72 -6.82
CA PRO A 168 0.67 -6.25 -5.88
C PRO A 168 -0.56 -5.79 -6.67
N VAL A 169 -1.73 -6.21 -6.21
CA VAL A 169 -3.03 -5.75 -6.67
C VAL A 169 -3.82 -5.38 -5.42
N ALA A 170 -4.18 -4.10 -5.33
CA ALA A 170 -5.04 -3.60 -4.27
C ALA A 170 -6.50 -3.84 -4.65
N PHE A 171 -7.25 -4.44 -3.74
CA PHE A 171 -8.67 -4.68 -3.89
C PHE A 171 -9.40 -3.94 -2.77
N VAL A 172 -10.24 -2.98 -3.14
CA VAL A 172 -11.10 -2.26 -2.21
C VAL A 172 -12.47 -2.89 -2.27
N HIS A 173 -12.95 -3.33 -1.11
CA HIS A 173 -14.30 -3.84 -0.98
C HIS A 173 -14.92 -3.48 0.35
N GLU A 174 -16.23 -3.63 0.37
CA GLU A 174 -17.08 -3.40 1.52
C GLU A 174 -17.43 -4.75 2.15
N ASN A 175 -17.62 -4.74 3.47
CA ASN A 175 -18.15 -5.88 4.17
C ASN A 175 -19.68 -5.85 4.12
N ASP A 176 -20.30 -6.95 3.69
CA ASP A 176 -21.75 -7.02 3.50
C ASP A 176 -22.53 -6.85 4.82
N ASP A 177 -21.90 -7.16 5.97
CA ASP A 177 -22.56 -7.16 7.27
C ASP A 177 -22.59 -5.78 7.96
N ASP A 178 -21.58 -4.93 7.76
CA ASP A 178 -21.38 -3.68 8.53
C ASP A 178 -20.93 -2.47 7.69
N GLU A 179 -21.02 -2.56 6.36
CA GLU A 179 -20.66 -1.47 5.42
C GLU A 179 -19.19 -1.00 5.58
N ASP A 180 -18.34 -1.84 6.16
CA ASP A 180 -16.96 -1.50 6.46
C ASP A 180 -16.07 -1.60 5.22
N LEU A 181 -15.72 -0.44 4.65
CA LEU A 181 -14.84 -0.35 3.49
C LEU A 181 -13.37 -0.56 3.88
N HIS A 182 -12.71 -1.54 3.26
CA HIS A 182 -11.30 -1.81 3.49
C HIS A 182 -10.58 -2.31 2.25
N CYS A 183 -9.24 -2.29 2.31
CA CYS A 183 -8.38 -2.65 1.20
C CYS A 183 -7.51 -3.86 1.52
N ILE A 184 -7.58 -4.86 0.65
CA ILE A 184 -6.69 -6.01 0.63
C ILE A 184 -5.63 -5.81 -0.45
N ILE A 185 -4.39 -6.15 -0.14
CA ILE A 185 -3.29 -6.17 -1.08
C ILE A 185 -2.93 -7.63 -1.31
N ALA A 186 -3.30 -8.16 -2.47
CA ALA A 186 -2.90 -9.47 -2.92
C ALA A 186 -1.64 -9.36 -3.78
N TYR A 187 -0.60 -10.10 -3.41
CA TYR A 187 0.58 -10.25 -4.25
C TYR A 187 0.36 -11.48 -5.12
N LEU A 188 0.20 -11.29 -6.43
CA LEU A 188 -0.12 -12.35 -7.38
C LEU A 188 1.09 -12.67 -8.24
N ASP A 189 1.40 -13.94 -8.45
CA ASP A 189 2.38 -14.35 -9.45
C ASP A 189 1.75 -14.40 -10.85
N LYS A 190 2.55 -14.79 -11.86
CA LYS A 190 2.08 -14.97 -13.24
C LYS A 190 0.97 -16.02 -13.39
N ASN A 191 0.82 -16.90 -12.40
CA ASN A 191 -0.19 -17.95 -12.35
C ASN A 191 -1.39 -17.61 -11.46
N PHE A 192 -1.45 -16.41 -10.89
CA PHE A 192 -2.51 -15.95 -9.99
C PHE A 192 -2.65 -16.83 -8.72
N GLY A 193 -1.58 -17.52 -8.33
CA GLY A 193 -1.59 -18.63 -7.36
C GLY A 193 -0.83 -18.36 -6.06
N ASP A 194 0.35 -17.73 -6.11
CA ASP A 194 1.17 -17.45 -4.91
C ASP A 194 0.72 -16.16 -4.22
N ARG A 195 -0.32 -16.28 -3.38
CA ARG A 195 -1.08 -15.17 -2.79
C ARG A 195 -0.61 -14.85 -1.38
N ALA A 196 0.42 -14.02 -1.25
CA ALA A 196 0.60 -13.30 0.01
C ALA A 196 -0.47 -12.20 0.10
N VAL A 197 -1.18 -12.13 1.21
CA VAL A 197 -2.28 -11.19 1.41
C VAL A 197 -1.97 -10.29 2.58
N ARG A 198 -2.00 -8.98 2.37
CA ARG A 198 -1.92 -7.98 3.42
C ARG A 198 -3.22 -7.19 3.48
N LEU A 199 -3.61 -6.81 4.68
CA LEU A 199 -4.71 -5.87 4.88
C LEU A 199 -4.10 -4.49 5.11
N ALA A 200 -4.62 -3.47 4.44
CA ALA A 200 -4.25 -2.09 4.72
C ALA A 200 -4.74 -1.72 6.12
N ASP A 201 -3.88 -1.06 6.90
CA ASP A 201 -4.25 -0.51 8.20
C ASP A 201 -5.13 0.73 8.05
N ILE A 202 -4.80 1.55 7.05
CA ILE A 202 -5.54 2.76 6.71
C ILE A 202 -5.76 2.76 5.19
N LEU A 203 -7.02 2.90 4.80
CA LEU A 203 -7.43 3.15 3.42
C LEU A 203 -7.78 4.63 3.28
N ILE A 204 -7.09 5.31 2.37
CA ILE A 204 -7.42 6.67 1.94
C ILE A 204 -8.05 6.54 0.57
N TYR A 205 -9.37 6.55 0.53
CA TYR A 205 -10.13 6.29 -0.68
C TYR A 205 -10.67 7.60 -1.26
N PHE A 206 -10.56 7.73 -2.58
CA PHE A 206 -11.15 8.87 -3.29
C PHE A 206 -12.66 8.94 -3.11
N GLY A 207 -13.13 10.12 -2.67
CA GLY A 207 -14.55 10.39 -2.47
C GLY A 207 -15.01 10.38 -1.01
N PHE A 208 -14.16 10.04 -0.03
CA PHE A 208 -14.54 10.26 1.37
C PHE A 208 -14.50 11.76 1.71
N PRO A 209 -15.64 12.34 2.14
CA PRO A 209 -15.76 13.78 2.36
C PRO A 209 -15.20 14.11 3.74
N PHE A 210 -13.91 14.44 3.79
CA PHE A 210 -13.44 15.41 4.79
C PHE A 210 -13.29 16.78 4.10
N TRP A 211 -14.37 17.24 3.48
CA TRP A 211 -14.55 18.60 2.94
C TRP A 211 -15.84 19.19 3.46
#